data_AF-A0A1Y1JF12-F1
#
_entry.id   AF-A0A1Y1JF12-F1
#
_cell.length_a   1.000
_cell.length_b   1.000
_cell.length_c   1.000
_cell.angle_alpha   90.00
_cell.angle_beta   90.00
_cell.angle_gamma   90.00
#
_symmetry.space_group_name_H-M   'P 1'
#
loop_
_entity.id
_entity.type
_entity.pdbx_description
1 polymer ?
#
loop_
_entity_poly.entity_id
_entity_poly.type
_entity_poly.pdbx_seq_one_letter_code
_entity_poly.pdbx_strand_id
1 'polypeptide(L)'
;MKKSLIALSLCVKLLAYTLFFPCHKVETKNMNVELDGKVYTVLYERKKVKFSDLDPLNIMFHSNHVKHSGNSLIRYLIKMTSKKLNKMIYVVKRVDITYDKPLTYDDEYKIIGGITSYGKTSLKVILFGTSSASKNGNTNMDVKNILRNGAFAYEDKLSSKHNSEVIEKRKQNKKITKVEKDIFSYLDKRKENNEDIIIKLSRDEIKDIASQKKCQTYFTIHYTLVQINEDGAKLPIKEKYKNLFPPIENEKLKQLVSVFC
;
A
#
# COMPACT_ATOMS: atom_id res chain seq x y z
N MET A 1 -14.64 -39.93 34.80
CA MET A 1 -15.15 -38.53 34.65
C MET A 1 -14.06 -37.44 34.64
N LYS A 2 -12.93 -37.54 35.38
CA LYS A 2 -11.89 -36.49 35.39
C LYS A 2 -11.22 -36.20 34.03
N LYS A 3 -11.10 -37.19 33.13
CA LYS A 3 -10.45 -37.02 31.81
C LYS A 3 -11.30 -36.19 30.81
N SER A 4 -12.64 -36.24 30.88
CA SER A 4 -13.49 -35.46 29.97
C SER A 4 -13.56 -33.98 30.33
N LEU A 5 -13.47 -33.63 31.62
CA LEU A 5 -13.42 -32.24 32.09
C LEU A 5 -12.13 -31.51 31.65
N ILE A 6 -11.00 -32.22 31.62
CA ILE A 6 -9.73 -31.68 31.13
C ILE A 6 -9.78 -31.48 29.61
N ALA A 7 -10.35 -32.43 28.86
CA ALA A 7 -10.54 -32.32 27.42
C ALA A 7 -11.48 -31.15 27.06
N LEU A 8 -12.56 -30.95 27.82
CA LEU A 8 -13.50 -29.84 27.60
C LEU A 8 -12.83 -28.48 27.85
N SER A 9 -12.04 -28.35 28.92
CA SER A 9 -11.29 -27.13 29.22
C SER A 9 -10.25 -26.80 28.14
N LEU A 10 -9.56 -27.81 27.61
CA LEU A 10 -8.65 -27.66 26.48
C LEU A 10 -9.37 -27.24 25.19
N CYS A 11 -10.51 -27.85 24.87
CA CYS A 11 -11.32 -27.48 23.71
C CYS A 11 -11.85 -26.05 23.81
N VAL A 12 -12.31 -25.62 24.99
CA VAL A 12 -12.78 -24.24 25.21
C VAL A 12 -11.63 -23.24 25.07
N LYS A 13 -10.43 -23.55 25.59
CA LYS A 13 -9.24 -22.71 25.39
C LYS A 13 -8.80 -22.66 23.92
N LEU A 14 -8.89 -23.78 23.20
CA LEU A 14 -8.56 -23.84 21.76
C LEU A 14 -9.56 -23.03 20.92
N LEU A 15 -10.86 -23.14 21.23
CA LEU A 15 -11.94 -22.38 20.61
C LEU A 15 -11.82 -20.89 20.90
N ALA A 16 -11.45 -20.51 22.13
CA ALA A 16 -11.13 -19.13 22.46
C ALA A 16 -9.92 -18.65 21.64
N TYR A 17 -8.89 -19.47 21.47
CA TYR A 17 -7.73 -19.10 20.65
C TYR A 17 -8.09 -18.90 19.17
N THR A 18 -9.00 -19.70 18.61
CA THR A 18 -9.42 -19.55 17.20
C THR A 18 -10.43 -18.41 17.00
N LEU A 19 -11.30 -18.13 17.98
CA LEU A 19 -12.32 -17.08 17.91
C LEU A 19 -11.80 -15.69 18.29
N PHE A 20 -10.79 -15.58 19.17
CA PHE A 20 -10.20 -14.30 19.58
C PHE A 20 -8.94 -13.90 18.79
N PHE A 21 -8.38 -14.80 17.96
CA PHE A 21 -7.31 -14.46 17.01
C PHE A 21 -7.72 -14.55 15.52
N PRO A 22 -8.84 -13.95 15.06
CA PRO A 22 -8.94 -13.59 13.66
C PRO A 22 -8.10 -12.32 13.48
N CYS A 23 -6.78 -12.43 13.69
CA CYS A 23 -5.84 -11.46 13.18
C CYS A 23 -5.89 -11.63 11.66
N HIS A 24 -6.88 -10.99 11.04
CA HIS A 24 -6.90 -10.82 9.60
C HIS A 24 -5.52 -10.28 9.27
N LYS A 25 -4.74 -11.08 8.54
CA LYS A 25 -3.50 -10.64 7.91
C LYS A 25 -3.88 -9.59 6.90
N VAL A 26 -4.09 -8.37 7.39
CA VAL A 26 -4.28 -7.23 6.54
C VAL A 26 -2.86 -6.82 6.13
N GLU A 27 -2.54 -7.10 4.88
CA GLU A 27 -1.19 -6.99 4.34
C GLU A 27 -0.91 -5.55 3.92
N THR A 28 -0.35 -4.74 4.82
CA THR A 28 0.32 -3.50 4.42
C THR A 28 1.62 -3.89 3.72
N LYS A 29 1.81 -3.52 2.46
CA LYS A 29 3.01 -3.81 1.66
C LYS A 29 3.84 -2.55 1.57
N ASN A 30 5.05 -2.58 2.13
CA ASN A 30 6.04 -1.53 1.88
C ASN A 30 6.64 -1.82 0.51
N MET A 31 6.61 -0.84 -0.39
CA MET A 31 7.16 -0.94 -1.73
C MET A 31 8.36 -0.02 -1.83
N ASN A 32 9.50 -0.54 -2.27
CA ASN A 32 10.66 0.28 -2.60
C ASN A 32 10.53 0.75 -4.04
N VAL A 33 10.54 2.07 -4.25
CA VAL A 33 10.38 2.70 -5.55
C VAL A 33 11.60 3.57 -5.83
N GLU A 34 12.31 3.29 -6.92
CA GLU A 34 13.43 4.11 -7.39
C GLU A 34 12.90 5.22 -8.30
N LEU A 35 13.24 6.45 -7.91
CA LEU A 35 12.85 7.68 -8.59
C LEU A 35 14.03 8.66 -8.54
N ASP A 36 14.46 9.14 -9.71
CA ASP A 36 15.60 10.07 -9.85
C ASP A 36 16.87 9.57 -9.13
N GLY A 37 17.15 8.26 -9.20
CA GLY A 37 18.32 7.64 -8.58
C GLY A 37 18.26 7.52 -7.05
N LYS A 38 17.11 7.78 -6.43
CA LYS A 38 16.86 7.55 -5.00
C LYS A 38 15.76 6.51 -4.80
N VAL A 39 15.93 5.64 -3.81
CA VAL A 39 14.94 4.64 -3.44
C VAL A 39 14.09 5.16 -2.29
N TYR A 40 12.78 5.22 -2.49
CA TYR A 40 11.81 5.62 -1.49
C TYR A 40 11.00 4.40 -1.03
N THR A 41 10.76 4.29 0.27
CA THR A 41 9.86 3.28 0.83
C THR A 41 8.45 3.84 0.92
N VAL A 42 7.56 3.33 0.08
CA VAL A 42 6.15 3.74 -0.05
C VAL A 42 5.25 2.74 0.68
N LEU A 43 4.37 3.24 1.53
CA LEU A 43 3.28 2.49 2.13
C LEU A 43 2.23 2.20 1.06
N TYR A 44 1.81 0.95 0.93
CA TYR A 44 0.67 0.55 0.10
C TYR A 44 -0.19 -0.50 0.80
N GLU A 45 -1.47 -0.24 0.96
CA GLU A 45 -2.43 -1.19 1.52
C GLU A 45 -3.78 -1.09 0.82
N ARG A 46 -4.32 -2.23 0.38
CA ARG A 46 -5.68 -2.29 -0.15
C ARG A 46 -6.69 -2.43 0.97
N LYS A 47 -7.83 -1.78 0.80
CA LYS A 47 -8.96 -1.78 1.73
C LYS A 47 -10.26 -1.92 0.95
N LYS A 48 -11.24 -2.48 1.63
CA LYS A 48 -12.63 -2.55 1.17
C LYS A 48 -13.51 -2.13 2.33
N VAL A 49 -14.45 -1.23 2.08
CA VAL A 49 -15.38 -0.74 3.11
C VAL A 49 -16.34 -1.86 3.48
N LYS A 50 -16.38 -2.21 4.77
CA LYS A 50 -17.29 -3.22 5.30
C LYS A 50 -18.57 -2.58 5.79
N PHE A 51 -19.62 -3.39 5.92
CA PHE A 51 -20.88 -2.93 6.53
C PHE A 51 -20.66 -2.35 7.93
N SER A 52 -19.80 -2.97 8.73
CA SER A 52 -19.42 -2.49 10.07
C SER A 52 -18.70 -1.14 10.09
N ASP A 53 -18.25 -0.66 8.92
CA ASP A 53 -17.50 0.59 8.82
C ASP A 53 -18.42 1.80 8.61
N LEU A 54 -19.72 1.57 8.37
CA LEU A 54 -20.69 2.56 7.93
C LEU A 54 -21.56 3.11 9.05
N ASP A 55 -21.92 4.38 8.91
CA ASP A 55 -22.94 5.04 9.69
C ASP A 55 -24.36 4.74 9.15
N PRO A 56 -25.43 5.21 9.82
CA PRO A 56 -26.80 5.03 9.36
C PRO A 56 -27.12 5.66 7.99
N LEU A 57 -26.26 6.53 7.45
CA LEU A 57 -26.39 7.13 6.12
C LEU A 57 -25.63 6.33 5.04
N ASN A 58 -25.10 5.16 5.38
CA ASN A 58 -24.26 4.32 4.53
C ASN A 58 -22.94 4.99 4.13
N ILE A 59 -22.43 5.90 4.96
CA ILE A 59 -21.14 6.56 4.76
C ILE A 59 -20.15 6.02 5.81
N MET A 60 -18.92 5.79 5.39
CA MET A 60 -17.87 5.30 6.28
C MET A 60 -17.61 6.30 7.42
N PHE A 61 -17.61 5.81 8.67
CA PHE A 61 -17.31 6.65 9.82
C PHE A 61 -15.94 7.33 9.69
N HIS A 62 -15.86 8.61 10.06
CA HIS A 62 -14.61 9.37 10.11
C HIS A 62 -13.54 8.68 10.98
N SER A 63 -13.94 8.08 12.10
CA SER A 63 -13.05 7.31 12.99
C SER A 63 -12.42 6.10 12.29
N ASN A 64 -13.15 5.45 11.37
CA ASN A 64 -12.62 4.31 10.62
C ASN A 64 -11.55 4.72 9.62
N HIS A 65 -11.61 5.94 9.07
CA HIS A 65 -10.55 6.47 8.21
C HIS A 65 -9.24 6.56 9.02
N VAL A 66 -9.30 7.18 10.21
CA VAL A 66 -8.16 7.30 11.12
C VAL A 66 -7.66 5.93 11.58
N LYS A 67 -8.57 5.00 11.91
CA LYS A 67 -8.23 3.63 12.31
C LYS A 67 -7.52 2.87 11.20
N HIS A 68 -8.05 2.91 9.97
CA HIS A 68 -7.46 2.20 8.83
C HIS A 68 -6.08 2.76 8.51
N SER A 69 -5.94 4.08 8.44
CA SER A 69 -4.66 4.76 8.22
C SER A 69 -3.65 4.55 9.35
N GLY A 70 -4.09 4.59 10.61
CA GLY A 70 -3.24 4.38 11.77
C GLY A 70 -2.68 2.95 11.80
N ASN A 71 -3.53 1.97 11.53
CA ASN A 71 -3.09 0.57 11.40
C ASN A 71 -2.08 0.39 10.27
N SER A 72 -2.33 0.99 9.09
CA SER A 72 -1.38 0.98 7.98
C SER A 72 -0.04 1.60 8.37
N LEU A 73 -0.06 2.75 9.01
CA LEU A 73 1.14 3.46 9.46
C LEU A 73 1.96 2.64 10.45
N ILE A 74 1.31 1.99 11.41
CA ILE A 74 1.98 1.11 12.38
C ILE A 74 2.72 -0.01 11.65
N ARG A 75 2.08 -0.70 10.70
CA ARG A 75 2.73 -1.77 9.94
C ARG A 75 3.86 -1.27 9.06
N TYR A 76 3.69 -0.11 8.44
CA TYR A 76 4.72 0.55 7.65
C TYR A 76 5.98 0.81 8.47
N LEU A 77 5.81 1.40 9.67
CA LEU A 77 6.92 1.71 10.58
C LEU A 77 7.61 0.46 11.12
N ILE A 78 6.85 -0.56 11.54
CA ILE A 78 7.41 -1.84 12.02
C ILE A 78 8.33 -2.46 10.96
N LYS A 79 7.89 -2.46 9.70
CA LYS A 79 8.70 -2.97 8.59
C LYS A 79 9.99 -2.17 8.38
N MET A 80 10.02 -0.89 8.74
CA MET A 80 11.21 -0.04 8.62
C MET A 80 12.14 -0.09 9.83
N THR A 81 11.62 -0.19 11.06
CA THR A 81 12.39 0.01 12.30
C THR A 81 12.77 -1.27 13.01
N SER A 82 11.91 -2.29 13.01
CA SER A 82 12.16 -3.68 13.43
C SER A 82 10.85 -4.46 13.42
N LYS A 83 10.86 -5.74 13.02
CA LYS A 83 9.67 -6.62 12.88
C LYS A 83 8.90 -6.89 14.20
N LYS A 84 9.19 -6.19 15.30
CA LYS A 84 8.58 -6.39 16.63
C LYS A 84 7.82 -5.13 17.08
N LEU A 85 6.50 -5.27 17.27
CA LEU A 85 5.58 -4.23 17.74
C LEU A 85 6.00 -3.58 19.07
N ASN A 86 6.48 -4.39 20.02
CA ASN A 86 6.91 -3.93 21.34
C ASN A 86 8.22 -3.11 21.33
N LYS A 87 8.86 -2.96 20.16
CA LYS A 87 10.02 -2.10 19.95
C LYS A 87 9.66 -0.85 19.14
N MET A 88 8.37 -0.53 19.03
CA MET A 88 7.93 0.67 18.32
C MET A 88 8.23 1.91 19.16
N ILE A 89 9.22 2.67 18.72
CA ILE A 89 9.76 3.85 19.41
C ILE A 89 9.10 5.16 19.00
N TYR A 90 7.96 5.11 18.30
CA TYR A 90 7.27 6.29 17.78
C TYR A 90 5.89 6.43 18.41
N VAL A 91 5.60 7.64 18.89
CA VAL A 91 4.28 8.03 19.39
C VAL A 91 3.66 9.11 18.50
N VAL A 92 2.34 9.08 18.38
CA VAL A 92 1.59 10.07 17.61
C VAL A 92 1.51 11.37 18.41
N LYS A 93 2.06 12.45 17.84
CA LYS A 93 1.91 13.81 18.39
C LYS A 93 0.70 14.53 17.81
N ARG A 94 0.47 14.36 16.50
CA ARG A 94 -0.60 15.07 15.79
C ARG A 94 -1.09 14.26 14.60
N VAL A 95 -2.40 14.33 14.36
CA VAL A 95 -3.08 13.78 13.19
C VAL A 95 -3.95 14.89 12.61
N ASP A 96 -3.71 15.25 11.35
CA ASP A 96 -4.58 16.15 10.60
C ASP A 96 -5.16 15.37 9.42
N ILE A 97 -6.48 15.31 9.29
CA ILE A 97 -7.17 14.61 8.19
C ILE A 97 -8.08 15.58 7.44
N THR A 98 -8.07 15.47 6.12
CA THR A 98 -8.99 16.14 5.20
C THR A 98 -9.83 15.08 4.52
N TYR A 99 -11.15 15.29 4.47
CA TYR A 99 -12.11 14.42 3.81
C TYR A 99 -12.57 15.09 2.52
N ASP A 100 -12.22 14.50 1.39
CA ASP A 100 -12.51 15.03 0.05
C ASP A 100 -13.82 14.47 -0.50
N LYS A 101 -14.06 13.16 -0.27
CA LYS A 101 -15.25 12.43 -0.73
C LYS A 101 -15.64 11.30 0.22
N PRO A 102 -16.94 10.98 0.33
CA PRO A 102 -17.39 9.86 1.15
C PRO A 102 -16.95 8.52 0.55
N LEU A 103 -16.67 7.57 1.44
CA LEU A 103 -16.55 6.15 1.14
C LEU A 103 -17.85 5.45 1.56
N THR A 104 -18.34 4.54 0.73
CA THR A 104 -19.62 3.84 0.92
C THR A 104 -19.42 2.32 0.89
N TYR A 105 -20.49 1.56 1.16
CA TYR A 105 -20.43 0.10 1.20
C TYR A 105 -19.78 -0.48 -0.07
N ASP A 106 -18.94 -1.49 0.10
CA ASP A 106 -18.27 -2.21 -0.98
C ASP A 106 -17.20 -1.41 -1.75
N ASP A 107 -17.02 -0.11 -1.47
CA ASP A 107 -15.96 0.68 -2.09
C ASP A 107 -14.58 0.05 -1.81
N GLU A 108 -13.84 -0.21 -2.90
CA GLU A 108 -12.45 -0.62 -2.85
C GLU A 108 -11.53 0.59 -2.98
N TYR A 109 -10.64 0.77 -2.01
CA TYR A 109 -9.70 1.87 -2.00
C TYR A 109 -8.33 1.41 -1.51
N LYS A 110 -7.33 2.28 -1.68
CA LYS A 110 -5.94 2.03 -1.35
C LYS A 110 -5.47 3.13 -0.40
N ILE A 111 -4.68 2.75 0.60
CA ILE A 111 -3.94 3.67 1.44
C ILE A 111 -2.52 3.69 0.91
N ILE A 112 -2.10 4.85 0.40
CA ILE A 112 -0.77 5.04 -0.20
C ILE A 112 -0.09 6.21 0.49
N GLY A 113 1.19 6.08 0.85
CA GLY A 113 1.87 7.18 1.53
C GLY A 113 3.35 6.97 1.78
N GLY A 114 3.96 7.91 2.48
CA GLY A 114 5.39 7.85 2.79
C GLY A 114 5.84 8.98 3.73
N ILE A 115 7.08 8.87 4.19
CA ILE A 115 7.72 9.92 5.00
C ILE A 115 8.01 11.12 4.13
N THR A 116 7.56 12.30 4.52
CA THR A 116 7.76 13.54 3.74
C THR A 116 8.73 14.52 4.38
N SER A 117 9.03 14.37 5.67
CA SER A 117 10.08 15.16 6.31
C SER A 117 10.52 14.54 7.65
N TYR A 118 11.74 14.91 8.05
CA TYR A 118 12.29 14.64 9.37
C TYR A 118 12.58 15.96 10.10
N GLY A 119 12.20 16.03 11.37
CA GLY A 119 12.75 16.98 12.33
C GLY A 119 13.86 16.32 13.17
N LYS A 120 14.29 16.99 14.24
CA LYS A 120 15.32 16.45 15.15
C LYS A 120 14.88 15.14 15.81
N THR A 121 13.67 15.11 16.36
CA THR A 121 13.10 13.96 17.09
C THR A 121 11.76 13.50 16.52
N SER A 122 11.37 14.00 15.34
CA SER A 122 10.04 13.76 14.79
C SER A 122 10.11 13.46 13.30
N LEU A 123 9.13 12.75 12.77
CA LEU A 123 8.95 12.54 11.34
C LEU A 123 7.51 12.83 10.94
N LYS A 124 7.31 13.30 9.71
CA LYS A 124 5.98 13.50 9.13
C LYS A 124 5.72 12.43 8.07
N VAL A 125 4.53 11.84 8.11
CA VAL A 125 4.05 10.88 7.12
C VAL A 125 2.75 11.42 6.53
N ILE A 126 2.63 11.37 5.21
CA ILE A 126 1.38 11.68 4.51
C ILE A 126 0.84 10.39 3.92
N LEU A 127 -0.44 10.10 4.16
CA LEU A 127 -1.17 9.00 3.53
C LEU A 127 -2.39 9.54 2.78
N PHE A 128 -2.72 8.87 1.68
CA PHE A 128 -3.86 9.16 0.82
C PHE A 128 -4.75 7.93 0.76
N GLY A 129 -6.04 8.12 1.00
CA GLY A 129 -7.07 7.13 0.65
C GLY A 129 -7.56 7.40 -0.77
N THR A 130 -7.24 6.51 -1.71
CA THR A 130 -7.56 6.71 -3.13
C THR A 130 -8.08 5.45 -3.80
N SER A 131 -8.91 5.60 -4.82
CA SER A 131 -9.25 4.54 -5.78
C SER A 131 -8.93 4.99 -7.21
N SER A 132 -8.92 4.03 -8.13
CA SER A 132 -8.95 4.32 -9.56
C SER A 132 -10.41 4.38 -10.00
N ALA A 133 -10.85 5.52 -10.52
CA ALA A 133 -12.08 5.60 -11.28
C ALA A 133 -11.74 5.17 -12.72
N SER A 134 -12.08 3.94 -13.08
CA SER A 134 -12.05 3.49 -14.48
C SER A 134 -12.91 4.43 -15.31
N LYS A 135 -12.28 5.24 -16.19
CA LYS A 135 -13.02 5.85 -17.30
C LYS A 135 -13.50 4.71 -18.19
N ASN A 136 -14.80 4.49 -18.25
CA ASN A 136 -15.40 3.80 -19.38
C ASN A 136 -14.98 4.56 -20.65
N GLY A 137 -13.96 4.07 -21.36
CA GLY A 137 -13.45 4.75 -22.56
C GLY A 137 -11.99 4.44 -22.88
N ASN A 138 -11.77 3.27 -23.50
CA ASN A 138 -10.81 3.03 -24.59
C ASN A 138 -9.50 3.85 -24.56
N THR A 139 -8.50 3.41 -23.78
CA THR A 139 -7.11 3.92 -23.89
C THR A 139 -6.15 2.76 -24.09
N ASN A 140 -6.07 2.32 -25.35
CA ASN A 140 -4.97 1.50 -25.86
C ASN A 140 -3.73 2.40 -26.01
N MET A 141 -2.66 2.17 -25.24
CA MET A 141 -1.27 2.07 -25.73
C MET A 141 -0.24 2.03 -24.57
N ASP A 142 0.74 1.14 -24.76
CA ASP A 142 2.15 1.26 -24.35
C ASP A 142 2.68 1.07 -22.91
N VAL A 143 1.91 0.57 -21.95
CA VAL A 143 2.51 0.14 -20.65
C VAL A 143 3.36 -1.14 -20.77
N LYS A 144 3.26 -1.87 -21.89
CA LYS A 144 3.90 -3.19 -22.09
C LYS A 144 5.43 -3.13 -22.22
N ASN A 145 5.99 -2.01 -22.66
CA ASN A 145 7.45 -1.88 -22.89
C ASN A 145 8.20 -1.36 -21.66
N ILE A 146 7.52 -0.66 -20.76
CA ILE A 146 8.11 0.02 -19.61
C ILE A 146 8.53 -0.99 -18.51
N LEU A 147 7.67 -1.95 -18.18
CA LEU A 147 7.96 -2.91 -17.10
C LEU A 147 8.74 -4.15 -17.56
N ARG A 148 8.91 -4.35 -18.87
CA ARG A 148 9.73 -5.45 -19.42
C ARG A 148 11.23 -5.16 -19.32
N ASN A 149 11.62 -3.89 -19.22
CA ASN A 149 13.03 -3.49 -19.12
C ASN A 149 13.54 -3.39 -17.67
N GLY A 150 12.66 -3.47 -16.67
CA GLY A 150 13.01 -3.30 -15.25
C GLY A 150 13.22 -4.60 -14.46
N ALA A 151 12.75 -5.76 -14.94
CA ALA A 151 12.96 -7.03 -14.25
C ALA A 151 12.87 -8.24 -15.21
N PHE A 152 13.93 -9.06 -15.18
CA PHE A 152 14.09 -10.40 -15.76
C PHE A 152 14.45 -10.52 -17.25
N ALA A 153 15.77 -10.50 -17.50
CA ALA A 153 16.37 -11.42 -18.45
C ALA A 153 16.09 -12.86 -17.97
N TYR A 154 15.18 -13.55 -18.64
CA TYR A 154 15.19 -15.00 -18.71
C TYR A 154 14.80 -15.37 -20.14
N GLU A 155 15.69 -16.07 -20.82
CA GLU A 155 15.50 -16.57 -22.17
C GLU A 155 14.25 -17.43 -22.22
N ASP A 156 13.41 -17.19 -23.23
CA ASP A 156 12.80 -18.32 -23.92
C ASP A 156 12.65 -17.97 -25.41
N LYS A 157 13.39 -18.71 -26.23
CA LYS A 157 13.33 -18.65 -27.68
C LYS A 157 12.06 -19.40 -28.12
N LEU A 158 11.15 -18.73 -28.82
CA LEU A 158 10.54 -19.35 -29.99
C LEU A 158 9.96 -18.33 -30.97
N SER A 159 10.33 -18.55 -32.22
CA SER A 159 10.02 -17.86 -33.46
C SER A 159 8.53 -17.81 -33.80
N SER A 160 8.10 -16.77 -34.53
CA SER A 160 7.77 -16.86 -35.97
C SER A 160 7.16 -15.56 -36.52
N LYS A 161 7.32 -15.40 -37.84
CA LYS A 161 7.03 -14.21 -38.67
C LYS A 161 5.55 -14.08 -39.08
N HIS A 162 5.18 -12.83 -39.30
CA HIS A 162 4.26 -12.24 -40.30
C HIS A 162 2.75 -12.56 -40.36
N ASN A 163 2.02 -11.43 -40.41
CA ASN A 163 0.81 -11.08 -41.19
C ASN A 163 -0.53 -11.76 -40.87
N SER A 164 -1.44 -10.99 -40.27
CA SER A 164 -2.65 -10.51 -40.96
C SER A 164 -3.52 -9.71 -40.00
N GLU A 165 -3.83 -8.49 -40.41
CA GLU A 165 -4.77 -7.59 -39.76
C GLU A 165 -6.17 -8.25 -39.68
N VAL A 166 -7.00 -7.75 -38.75
CA VAL A 166 -8.46 -7.92 -38.65
C VAL A 166 -9.00 -8.87 -37.55
N ILE A 167 -8.19 -9.70 -36.86
CA ILE A 167 -8.66 -10.51 -35.69
C ILE A 167 -8.23 -9.93 -34.32
N GLU A 168 -7.56 -8.77 -34.31
CA GLU A 168 -6.85 -8.25 -33.13
C GLU A 168 -7.73 -7.67 -32.01
N LYS A 169 -8.93 -7.18 -32.29
CA LYS A 169 -9.73 -6.41 -31.31
C LYS A 169 -10.29 -7.23 -30.15
N ARG A 170 -10.57 -8.52 -30.32
CA ARG A 170 -11.10 -9.39 -29.24
C ARG A 170 -10.01 -10.14 -28.45
N LYS A 171 -8.82 -10.35 -29.03
CA LYS A 171 -7.66 -10.95 -28.33
C LYS A 171 -6.89 -9.93 -27.47
N GLN A 172 -6.93 -8.63 -27.82
CA GLN A 172 -6.25 -7.56 -27.09
C GLN A 172 -6.94 -7.20 -25.75
N ASN A 173 -8.27 -7.11 -25.70
CA ASN A 173 -9.00 -6.84 -24.44
C ASN A 173 -8.80 -7.93 -23.37
N LYS A 174 -8.66 -9.20 -23.78
CA LYS A 174 -8.34 -10.32 -22.87
C LYS A 174 -6.88 -10.28 -22.36
N LYS A 175 -5.97 -9.57 -23.04
CA LYS A 175 -4.56 -9.41 -22.66
C LYS A 175 -4.35 -8.27 -21.68
N ILE A 176 -5.09 -7.16 -21.82
CA ILE A 176 -5.00 -5.97 -20.95
C ILE A 176 -5.49 -6.29 -19.52
N THR A 177 -6.65 -6.93 -19.41
CA THR A 177 -7.15 -7.45 -18.12
C THR A 177 -6.24 -8.51 -17.51
N LYS A 178 -5.34 -9.12 -18.30
CA LYS A 178 -4.35 -10.07 -17.80
C LYS A 178 -3.14 -9.36 -17.19
N VAL A 179 -2.70 -8.22 -17.73
CA VAL A 179 -1.49 -7.47 -17.26
C VAL A 179 -1.73 -6.67 -15.99
N GLU A 180 -2.87 -5.98 -15.85
CA GLU A 180 -3.25 -5.39 -14.55
C GLU A 180 -3.45 -6.49 -13.51
N LYS A 181 -4.11 -7.59 -13.89
CA LYS A 181 -4.15 -8.80 -13.06
C LYS A 181 -2.76 -9.36 -12.81
N ASP A 182 -1.76 -9.21 -13.67
CA ASP A 182 -0.42 -9.75 -13.46
C ASP A 182 0.39 -8.86 -12.51
N ILE A 183 0.37 -7.53 -12.62
CA ILE A 183 1.03 -6.61 -11.66
C ILE A 183 0.35 -6.68 -10.30
N PHE A 184 -0.98 -6.63 -10.28
CA PHE A 184 -1.74 -6.68 -9.05
C PHE A 184 -1.80 -8.08 -8.46
N SER A 185 -1.86 -9.16 -9.26
CA SER A 185 -1.64 -10.53 -8.73
C SER A 185 -0.20 -10.78 -8.34
N TYR A 186 0.79 -10.08 -8.89
CA TYR A 186 2.18 -10.15 -8.44
C TYR A 186 2.37 -9.42 -7.11
N LEU A 187 1.76 -8.25 -6.94
CA LEU A 187 1.67 -7.56 -5.65
C LEU A 187 0.85 -8.39 -4.64
N ASP A 188 -0.23 -9.06 -5.05
CA ASP A 188 -1.09 -9.89 -4.19
C ASP A 188 -0.46 -11.25 -3.85
N LYS A 189 0.34 -11.86 -4.75
CA LYS A 189 1.12 -13.10 -4.52
C LYS A 189 2.42 -12.87 -3.73
N ARG A 190 2.78 -11.61 -3.45
CA ARG A 190 3.99 -11.21 -2.71
C ARG A 190 3.90 -11.68 -1.26
N LYS A 191 4.50 -12.83 -0.92
CA LYS A 191 4.74 -13.23 0.48
C LYS A 191 5.70 -12.23 1.14
N GLU A 192 5.54 -12.01 2.45
CA GLU A 192 6.13 -10.93 3.28
C GLU A 192 7.66 -10.73 3.24
N ASN A 193 8.43 -11.53 2.50
CA ASN A 193 9.89 -11.64 2.62
C ASN A 193 10.72 -11.17 1.41
N ASN A 194 10.11 -10.66 0.33
CA ASN A 194 10.89 -10.16 -0.82
C ASN A 194 11.19 -8.65 -0.65
N GLU A 195 12.12 -8.35 0.26
CA GLU A 195 12.62 -7.00 0.59
C GLU A 195 13.46 -6.38 -0.57
N ASP A 196 13.90 -7.19 -1.55
CA ASP A 196 14.91 -6.81 -2.56
C ASP A 196 14.36 -6.26 -3.90
N ILE A 197 13.04 -6.25 -4.09
CA ILE A 197 12.47 -5.81 -5.38
C ILE A 197 12.18 -4.31 -5.35
N ILE A 198 13.02 -3.57 -6.07
CA ILE A 198 12.90 -2.13 -6.31
C ILE A 198 12.10 -1.90 -7.60
N ILE A 199 10.99 -1.18 -7.51
CA ILE A 199 10.21 -0.74 -8.68
C ILE A 199 10.91 0.48 -9.25
N LYS A 200 11.49 0.36 -10.44
CA LYS A 200 12.10 1.50 -11.14
C LYS A 200 11.03 2.20 -11.97
N LEU A 201 10.89 3.51 -11.75
CA LEU A 201 9.99 4.37 -12.52
C LEU A 201 10.75 5.59 -13.03
N SER A 202 10.72 5.81 -14.34
CA SER A 202 11.18 7.06 -14.94
C SER A 202 10.09 8.13 -14.85
N ARG A 203 10.47 9.41 -15.00
CA ARG A 203 9.51 10.53 -14.95
C ARG A 203 8.48 10.47 -16.08
N ASP A 204 8.88 10.02 -17.25
CA ASP A 204 8.01 9.92 -18.42
C ASP A 204 6.99 8.79 -18.20
N GLU A 205 7.43 7.67 -17.64
CA GLU A 205 6.56 6.54 -17.28
C GLU A 205 5.50 6.93 -16.24
N ILE A 206 5.88 7.73 -15.25
CA ILE A 206 4.94 8.27 -14.25
C ILE A 206 3.88 9.13 -14.92
N LYS A 207 4.29 10.05 -15.80
CA LYS A 207 3.36 10.95 -16.50
C LYS A 207 2.41 10.16 -17.39
N ASP A 208 2.93 9.18 -18.12
CA ASP A 208 2.15 8.34 -19.03
C ASP A 208 1.10 7.55 -18.25
N ILE A 209 1.48 6.85 -17.18
CA ILE A 209 0.52 6.08 -16.36
C ILE A 209 -0.48 7.01 -15.67
N ALA A 210 -0.03 8.14 -15.13
CA ALA A 210 -0.90 9.10 -14.48
C ALA A 210 -1.92 9.72 -15.44
N SER A 211 -1.56 9.91 -16.72
CA SER A 211 -2.47 10.43 -17.74
C SER A 211 -3.60 9.45 -18.11
N GLN A 212 -3.34 8.14 -17.94
CA GLN A 212 -4.26 7.07 -18.29
C GLN A 212 -5.25 6.75 -17.17
N LYS A 213 -4.95 7.15 -15.92
CA LYS A 213 -5.77 6.85 -14.75
C LYS A 213 -6.38 8.10 -14.14
N LYS A 214 -7.68 8.05 -13.84
CA LYS A 214 -8.32 9.08 -13.01
C LYS A 214 -8.38 8.59 -11.57
N CYS A 215 -7.43 9.02 -10.76
CA CYS A 215 -7.46 8.72 -9.33
C CYS A 215 -8.51 9.58 -8.62
N GLN A 216 -9.29 8.94 -7.77
CA GLN A 216 -10.21 9.60 -6.86
C GLN A 216 -9.64 9.54 -5.45
N THR A 217 -9.27 10.69 -4.90
CA THR A 217 -8.90 10.82 -3.48
C THR A 217 -10.17 10.99 -2.65
N TYR A 218 -10.29 10.19 -1.60
CA TYR A 218 -11.37 10.26 -0.61
C TYR A 218 -10.92 11.04 0.62
N PHE A 219 -9.66 10.89 1.01
CA PHE A 219 -9.10 11.59 2.15
C PHE A 219 -7.57 11.69 2.06
N THR A 220 -7.03 12.68 2.74
CA THR A 220 -5.60 12.87 2.96
C THR A 220 -5.34 13.00 4.46
N ILE A 221 -4.34 12.29 4.99
CA ILE A 221 -4.00 12.32 6.42
C ILE A 221 -2.52 12.58 6.63
N HIS A 222 -2.23 13.50 7.55
CA HIS A 222 -0.89 13.90 7.95
C HIS A 222 -0.64 13.45 9.38
N TYR A 223 0.34 12.57 9.56
CA TYR A 223 0.82 12.17 10.88
C TYR A 223 2.10 12.90 11.21
N THR A 224 2.17 13.45 12.43
CA THR A 224 3.43 13.85 13.06
C THR A 224 3.73 12.85 14.17
N LEU A 225 4.85 12.15 14.03
CA LEU A 225 5.31 11.12 14.94
C LEU A 225 6.57 11.61 15.66
N VAL A 226 6.71 11.29 16.95
CA VAL A 226 7.88 11.64 17.76
C VAL A 226 8.57 10.36 18.21
N GLN A 227 9.89 10.31 18.03
CA GLN A 227 10.70 9.22 18.52
C GLN A 227 10.94 9.38 20.02
N ILE A 228 10.70 8.33 20.79
CA ILE A 228 10.90 8.29 22.24
C ILE A 228 11.74 7.09 22.68
N ASN A 229 12.35 7.16 23.86
CA ASN A 229 12.96 6.01 24.53
C ASN A 229 11.94 5.28 25.43
N GLU A 230 12.40 4.28 26.17
CA GLU A 230 11.58 3.50 27.10
C GLU A 230 11.00 4.33 28.24
N ASP A 231 11.68 5.43 28.62
CA ASP A 231 11.22 6.39 29.64
C ASP A 231 10.27 7.47 29.09
N GLY A 232 9.93 7.43 27.80
CA GLY A 232 9.10 8.43 27.13
C GLY A 232 9.82 9.74 26.77
N ALA A 233 11.13 9.83 27.01
CA ALA A 233 11.95 10.98 26.62
C ALA A 233 12.20 11.01 25.10
N LYS A 234 12.16 12.20 24.51
CA LYS A 234 12.36 12.38 23.06
C LYS A 234 13.78 12.00 22.66
N LEU A 235 13.89 11.15 21.64
CA LEU A 235 15.17 10.75 21.06
C LEU A 235 15.41 11.40 19.69
N PRO A 236 16.66 11.78 19.37
CA PRO A 236 16.98 12.23 18.04
C PRO A 236 16.90 11.08 17.02
N ILE A 237 16.34 11.37 15.85
CA ILE A 237 16.34 10.45 14.72
C ILE A 237 17.74 10.47 14.10
N LYS A 238 18.44 9.34 14.14
CA LYS A 238 19.81 9.20 13.62
C LYS A 238 19.85 9.43 12.11
N GLU A 239 20.87 10.13 11.63
CA GLU A 239 21.06 10.39 10.19
C GLU A 239 21.13 9.11 9.34
N LYS A 240 21.73 8.03 9.89
CA LYS A 240 21.72 6.71 9.24
C LYS A 240 20.31 6.23 8.88
N TYR A 241 19.31 6.51 9.73
CA TYR A 241 17.92 6.14 9.46
C TYR A 241 17.30 7.02 8.35
N LYS A 242 17.57 8.33 8.38
CA LYS A 242 17.13 9.26 7.34
C LYS A 242 17.72 8.93 5.97
N ASN A 243 18.95 8.43 5.94
CA ASN A 243 19.61 7.98 4.71
C ASN A 243 19.05 6.64 4.20
N LEU A 244 18.71 5.71 5.10
CA LEU A 244 18.10 4.43 4.74
C LEU A 244 16.65 4.61 4.24
N PHE A 245 15.94 5.58 4.80
CA PHE A 245 14.55 5.88 4.49
C PHE A 245 14.38 7.37 4.18
N PRO A 246 14.87 7.82 3.00
CA PRO A 246 14.85 9.23 2.65
C PRO A 246 13.40 9.75 2.55
N PRO A 247 13.16 11.02 2.96
CA PRO A 247 11.85 11.61 2.80
C PRO A 247 11.54 11.85 1.31
N ILE A 248 10.30 11.61 0.91
CA ILE A 248 9.79 11.92 -0.42
C ILE A 248 9.12 13.31 -0.42
N GLU A 249 9.43 14.12 -1.43
CA GLU A 249 8.76 15.40 -1.63
C GLU A 249 7.25 15.21 -1.86
N ASN A 250 6.44 16.13 -1.35
CA ASN A 250 4.98 16.02 -1.42
C ASN A 250 4.46 15.86 -2.86
N GLU A 251 5.06 16.56 -3.81
CA GLU A 251 4.67 16.50 -5.23
C GLU A 251 5.00 15.14 -5.85
N LYS A 252 6.20 14.61 -5.59
CA LYS A 252 6.59 13.27 -6.04
C LYS A 252 5.72 12.18 -5.41
N LEU A 253 5.36 12.33 -4.14
CA LEU A 253 4.44 11.40 -3.50
C LEU A 253 3.06 11.43 -4.16
N LYS A 254 2.51 12.61 -4.48
CA LYS A 254 1.24 12.73 -5.22
C LYS A 254 1.33 12.07 -6.60
N GLN A 255 2.45 12.22 -7.30
CA GLN A 255 2.69 11.53 -8.57
C GLN A 255 2.69 10.00 -8.40
N LEU A 256 3.36 9.47 -7.38
CA LEU A 256 3.31 8.04 -7.09
C LEU A 256 1.92 7.55 -6.73
N VAL A 257 1.14 8.33 -5.97
CA VAL A 257 -0.26 8.04 -5.70
C VAL A 257 -1.05 7.95 -7.01
N SER A 258 -0.76 8.81 -7.98
CA SER A 258 -1.45 8.78 -9.28
C SER A 258 -1.14 7.53 -10.13
N VAL A 259 0.03 6.92 -9.92
CA VAL A 259 0.44 5.67 -10.58
C VAL A 259 -0.18 4.44 -9.91
N PHE A 260 -0.19 4.45 -8.57
CA PHE A 260 -0.55 3.29 -7.75
C PHE A 260 -2.01 3.26 -7.27
N CYS A 261 -2.78 4.32 -7.52
CA CYS A 261 -4.23 4.18 -7.57
C CYS A 261 -4.61 3.14 -8.65
#